data_AF-A0A1Q9P0S6-F1
#
_entry.id   AF-A0A1Q9P0S6-F1
#
_cell.length_a   1.000
_cell.length_b   1.000
_cell.length_c   1.000
_cell.angle_alpha   90.00
_cell.angle_beta   90.00
_cell.angle_gamma   90.00
#
_symmetry.space_group_name_H-M   'P 1'
#
loop_
_entity.id
_entity.type
_entity.pdbx_description
1 polymer ?
#
loop_
_entity_poly.entity_id
_entity_poly.type
_entity_poly.pdbx_seq_one_letter_code
_entity_poly.pdbx_strand_id
1 'polypeptide(L)'
;MKTLDEKKNLTQLERLILEAIVELSKPVKQKDLSNYIGISIRSTRHGLSNLIKSNIISSRPDLSDLRSFYYMLKSDININRILSP
;
A
#
# COMPACT_ATOMS: atom_id res chain seq x y z
N MET A 1 21.70 -7.59 -8.01
CA MET A 1 20.52 -7.28 -7.17
C MET A 1 20.44 -5.76 -7.05
N LYS A 2 19.44 -5.10 -7.64
CA LYS A 2 19.28 -3.65 -7.49
C LYS A 2 18.65 -3.39 -6.13
N THR A 3 19.45 -2.96 -5.15
CA THR A 3 18.97 -2.30 -3.94
C THR A 3 18.22 -1.05 -4.38
N LEU A 4 16.90 -1.04 -4.19
CA LEU A 4 16.06 0.11 -4.51
C LEU A 4 16.25 1.15 -3.39
N ASP A 5 17.38 1.85 -3.42
CA ASP A 5 17.86 2.75 -2.35
C ASP A 5 17.64 4.24 -2.68
N GLU A 6 16.56 4.55 -3.39
CA GLU A 6 16.14 5.92 -3.65
C GLU A 6 14.98 6.27 -2.71
N LYS A 7 15.11 7.35 -1.92
CA LYS A 7 14.00 7.97 -1.19
C LYS A 7 12.86 8.19 -2.18
N LYS A 8 11.79 7.40 -2.10
CA LYS A 8 10.64 7.56 -2.99
C LYS A 8 9.81 8.75 -2.54
N ASN A 9 9.64 9.71 -3.44
CA ASN A 9 8.75 10.84 -3.23
C ASN A 9 7.29 10.37 -3.29
N LEU A 10 6.78 9.90 -2.15
CA LEU A 10 5.38 9.56 -1.99
C LEU A 10 4.55 10.83 -1.83
N THR A 11 3.42 10.88 -2.53
CA THR A 11 2.36 11.86 -2.27
C THR A 11 1.78 11.64 -0.87
N GLN A 12 1.10 12.66 -0.33
CA GLN A 12 0.42 12.54 0.96
C GLN A 12 -0.60 11.39 0.98
N LEU A 13 -1.33 11.20 -0.12
CA LEU A 13 -2.28 10.09 -0.26
C LEU A 13 -1.59 8.73 -0.17
N GLU A 14 -0.47 8.56 -0.86
CA GLU A 14 0.29 7.31 -0.84
C GLU A 14 0.91 7.05 0.54
N ARG A 15 1.39 8.08 1.23
CA ARG A 15 1.88 7.98 2.61
C ARG A 15 0.78 7.49 3.55
N LEU A 16 -0.40 8.12 3.53
CA LEU A 16 -1.53 7.71 4.37
C LEU A 16 -1.94 6.25 4.13
N ILE A 17 -2.00 5.83 2.87
CA ILE A 17 -2.34 4.43 2.54
C ILE A 17 -1.24 3.48 3.00
N LEU A 18 0.02 3.84 2.82
CA LEU A 18 1.14 3.02 3.25
C LEU A 18 1.19 2.88 4.77
N GLU A 19 1.04 3.98 5.51
CA GLU A 19 0.94 4.01 6.97
C GLU A 19 -0.18 3.10 7.47
N ALA A 20 -1.37 3.19 6.88
CA ALA A 20 -2.49 2.32 7.24
C ALA A 20 -2.21 0.83 6.99
N ILE A 21 -1.55 0.47 5.88
CA ILE A 21 -1.15 -0.92 5.60
C ILE A 21 -0.15 -1.42 6.65
N VAL A 22 0.81 -0.59 7.04
CA VAL A 22 1.83 -0.93 8.04
C VAL A 22 1.18 -1.10 9.41
N GLU A 23 0.34 -0.16 9.81
CA GLU A 23 -0.34 -0.18 11.11
C GLU A 23 -1.26 -1.40 11.26
N LEU A 24 -2.04 -1.73 10.22
CA LEU A 24 -2.94 -2.89 10.26
C LEU A 24 -2.18 -4.23 10.30
N SER A 25 -0.89 -4.25 9.93
CA SER A 25 0.03 -5.40 10.06
C SER A 25 -0.51 -6.73 9.50
N LYS A 26 -1.42 -6.65 8.53
CA LYS A 26 -2.05 -7.82 7.89
C LYS A 26 -2.42 -7.50 6.44
N PRO A 27 -2.62 -8.51 5.59
CA PRO A 27 -3.23 -8.32 4.27
C PRO A 27 -4.61 -7.65 4.40
N VAL A 28 -4.81 -6.53 3.71
CA VAL A 28 -5.99 -5.67 3.86
C VAL A 28 -6.70 -5.45 2.54
N LYS A 29 -8.03 -5.41 2.53
CA LYS A 29 -8.80 -5.10 1.33
C LYS A 29 -8.84 -3.59 1.09
N GLN A 30 -9.04 -3.20 -0.17
CA GLN A 30 -9.19 -1.80 -0.56
C GLN A 30 -10.33 -1.09 0.20
N LYS A 31 -11.46 -1.78 0.41
CA LYS A 31 -12.62 -1.21 1.13
C LYS A 31 -12.29 -0.92 2.59
N ASP A 32 -11.55 -1.83 3.22
CA ASP A 32 -11.17 -1.69 4.63
C ASP A 32 -10.21 -0.51 4.80
N LEU A 33 -9.22 -0.37 3.90
CA LEU A 33 -8.33 0.80 3.87
C LEU A 33 -9.09 2.11 3.65
N SER A 34 -10.02 2.13 2.71
CA SER A 34 -10.86 3.30 2.41
C SER A 34 -11.65 3.73 3.65
N ASN A 35 -12.25 2.78 4.35
CA ASN A 35 -13.00 3.02 5.58
C ASN A 35 -12.10 3.46 6.74
N TYR A 36 -10.93 2.83 6.89
CA TYR A 36 -9.98 3.12 7.96
C TYR A 36 -9.43 4.55 7.87
N ILE A 37 -9.02 4.96 6.67
CA ILE A 37 -8.42 6.28 6.41
C ILE A 37 -9.51 7.37 6.30
N GLY A 38 -10.75 7.00 5.94
CA GLY A 38 -11.83 7.96 5.71
C GLY A 38 -11.76 8.67 4.36
N ILE A 39 -11.17 8.02 3.35
CA ILE A 39 -11.07 8.54 1.98
C ILE A 39 -11.89 7.71 1.00
N SER A 40 -12.17 8.26 -0.19
CA SER A 40 -12.94 7.55 -1.21
C SER A 40 -12.25 6.27 -1.69
N ILE A 41 -13.06 5.28 -2.10
CA ILE A 41 -12.53 4.04 -2.64
C ILE A 41 -11.73 4.28 -3.93
N ARG A 42 -12.11 5.29 -4.73
CA ARG A 42 -11.38 5.68 -5.95
C ARG A 42 -10.00 6.24 -5.62
N SER A 43 -9.89 7.11 -4.61
CA SER A 43 -8.60 7.65 -4.13
C SER A 43 -7.71 6.53 -3.59
N THR A 44 -8.31 5.64 -2.78
CA THR A 44 -7.61 4.46 -2.26
C THR A 44 -7.06 3.59 -3.40
N ARG A 45 -7.86 3.35 -4.45
CA ARG A 45 -7.41 2.60 -5.65
C ARG A 45 -6.20 3.26 -6.30
N HIS A 46 -6.27 4.59 -6.46
CA HIS A 46 -5.22 5.34 -7.13
C HIS A 46 -3.90 5.23 -6.36
N GLY A 47 -3.91 5.47 -5.04
CA GLY A 47 -2.71 5.34 -4.22
C GLY A 47 -2.16 3.91 -4.18
N LEU A 48 -3.02 2.89 -4.06
CA LEU A 48 -2.59 1.49 -4.14
C LEU A 48 -1.93 1.15 -5.48
N SER A 49 -2.48 1.63 -6.59
CA SER A 49 -1.91 1.43 -7.93
C SER A 49 -0.50 2.02 -8.04
N ASN A 50 -0.29 3.24 -7.54
CA ASN A 50 1.02 3.89 -7.57
C ASN A 50 2.02 3.21 -6.64
N LEU A 51 1.59 2.76 -5.45
CA LEU A 51 2.44 2.00 -4.52
C LEU A 51 2.85 0.64 -5.11
N ILE A 52 1.96 -0.04 -5.86
CA ILE A 52 2.29 -1.28 -6.59
C ILE A 52 3.28 -1.01 -7.70
N LYS A 53 3.05 0.01 -8.55
CA LYS A 53 3.99 0.43 -9.61
C LYS A 53 5.35 0.80 -9.02
N SER A 54 5.34 1.40 -7.84
CA SER A 54 6.53 1.72 -7.07
C SER A 54 7.16 0.50 -6.39
N ASN A 55 6.64 -0.70 -6.60
CA ASN A 55 7.17 -1.92 -6.00
C ASN A 55 7.20 -1.87 -4.46
N ILE A 56 6.34 -1.05 -3.81
CA ILE A 56 6.30 -0.89 -2.35
C ILE A 56 5.40 -1.94 -1.69
N ILE A 57 4.24 -2.14 -2.31
CA ILE A 57 3.26 -3.12 -1.84
C ILE A 57 3.08 -4.19 -2.92
N SER A 58 2.49 -5.30 -2.51
CA SER A 58 1.99 -6.34 -3.40
C SER A 58 0.49 -6.50 -3.23
N SER A 59 -0.16 -7.00 -4.28
CA SER A 59 -1.54 -7.44 -4.22
C SER A 59 -1.63 -8.94 -4.45
N ARG A 60 -2.63 -9.58 -3.83
CA ARG A 60 -3.01 -10.97 -4.08
C ARG A 60 -4.52 -11.04 -4.26
N PRO A 61 -5.03 -11.83 -5.23
CA PRO A 61 -6.46 -12.02 -5.38
C PRO A 61 -7.03 -12.67 -4.11
N ASP A 62 -8.23 -12.26 -3.73
CA ASP A 62 -9.01 -13.02 -2.75
C ASP A 62 -9.63 -14.25 -3.44
N LEU A 63 -9.32 -15.44 -2.94
CA LEU A 63 -9.82 -16.69 -3.50
C LEU A 63 -11.31 -16.92 -3.22
N SER A 64 -11.89 -16.21 -2.25
CA SER A 64 -13.32 -16.26 -1.93
C SER A 64 -14.13 -15.29 -2.80
N ASP A 65 -13.51 -14.20 -3.24
CA ASP A 65 -14.10 -13.19 -4.11
C ASP A 65 -13.04 -12.65 -5.07
N LEU A 66 -13.00 -13.24 -6.27
CA LEU A 66 -12.04 -12.91 -7.33
C LEU A 66 -12.15 -11.46 -7.85
N ARG A 67 -13.18 -10.71 -7.44
CA ARG A 67 -13.30 -9.27 -7.73
C ARG A 67 -12.56 -8.41 -6.72
N SER A 68 -12.08 -9.00 -5.62
CA SER A 68 -11.38 -8.32 -4.55
C SER A 68 -9.94 -8.78 -4.41
N PHE A 69 -9.10 -7.90 -3.86
CA PHE A 69 -7.68 -8.13 -3.68
C PHE A 69 -7.28 -7.75 -2.24
N TYR A 70 -6.35 -8.51 -1.71
CA TYR A 70 -5.61 -8.18 -0.50
C TYR A 70 -4.32 -7.46 -0.86
N TYR A 71 -4.01 -6.39 -0.12
CA TYR A 71 -2.82 -5.58 -0.27
C TYR A 71 -1.95 -5.73 0.97
N MET A 72 -0.64 -5.84 0.78
CA MET A 72 0.33 -5.97 1.87
C MET A 72 1.68 -5.39 1.48
N LEU A 73 2.46 -4.96 2.47
CA LEU A 73 3.84 -4.54 2.26
C LEU A 73 4.67 -5.69 1.68
N LYS A 74 5.62 -5.38 0.79
CA LYS A 74 6.63 -6.36 0.40
C LYS A 74 7.69 -6.54 1.50
N SER A 75 8.13 -7.77 1.71
CA SER A 75 9.04 -8.17 2.79
C SER A 75 10.46 -7.62 2.66
N ASP A 76 10.88 -7.24 1.46
CA ASP A 76 12.21 -6.72 1.13
C ASP A 76 12.34 -5.19 1.34
N ILE A 77 11.33 -4.55 1.92
CA ILE A 77 11.25 -3.09 2.03
C ILE A 77 11.58 -2.59 3.42
N ASN A 78 12.51 -1.63 3.46
CA ASN A 78 12.79 -0.86 4.66
C ASN A 78 11.82 0.32 4.77
N ILE A 79 10.67 0.09 5.44
CA ILE A 79 9.62 1.11 5.65
C ILE A 79 10.18 2.37 6.31
N ASN A 80 11.08 2.22 7.29
CA ASN A 80 11.62 3.35 8.04
C ASN A 80 12.32 4.35 7.13
N ARG A 81 12.97 3.90 6.04
CA ARG A 81 13.57 4.79 5.04
C ARG A 81 12.54 5.53 4.18
N ILE A 82 11.37 4.93 3.94
CA ILE A 82 10.33 5.46 3.06
C ILE A 82 9.43 6.46 3.80
N LEU A 83 9.05 6.15 5.04
CA LEU A 83 8.18 7.01 5.84
C LEU A 83 8.95 8.10 6.61
N SER A 84 10.28 8.04 6.65
CA SER A 84 11.10 9.13 7.19
C SER A 84 10.78 10.46 6.49
N PRO A 85 10.74 11.58 7.23
CA PRO A 85 10.61 12.91 6.65
C PRO A 85 11.76 13.27 5.68
#